data_AF-A0A239D362-F1
#
_entry.id   AF-A0A239D362-F1
#
_cell.length_a   1.000
_cell.length_b   1.000
_cell.length_c   1.000
_cell.angle_alpha   90.00
_cell.angle_beta   90.00
_cell.angle_gamma   90.00
#
_symmetry.space_group_name_H-M   'P 1'
#
loop_
_entity.id
_entity.type
_entity.pdbx_description
1 polymer ?
#
loop_
_entity_poly.entity_id
_entity_poly.type
_entity_poly.pdbx_seq_one_letter_code
_entity_poly.pdbx_strand_id
1 'polypeptide(L)'
;MTVTPIDLLASSIHLHHGGEIHAVRRTDDAGQDGWQLTAFHAKTGADVHADHWEIRPEAEEVVSCLIGKIRLYLRLERPGQEEEEIRLTTAPAA
;
A
#
# COMPACT_ATOMS: atom_id res chain seq x y z
N MET A 1 26.01 14.58 -7.56
CA MET A 1 24.54 14.55 -7.60
C MET A 1 24.05 14.36 -6.17
N THR A 2 23.32 15.32 -5.64
CA THR A 2 22.73 15.25 -4.29
C THR A 2 21.37 14.56 -4.42
N VAL A 3 21.20 13.43 -3.76
CA VAL A 3 19.91 12.75 -3.68
C VAL A 3 19.17 13.32 -2.48
N THR A 4 17.97 13.87 -2.69
CA THR A 4 17.10 14.29 -1.60
C THR A 4 16.32 13.06 -1.12
N PRO A 5 16.46 12.62 0.13
CA PRO A 5 15.69 11.49 0.65
C PRO A 5 14.20 11.84 0.71
N ILE A 6 13.35 10.88 0.37
CA ILE A 6 11.89 10.98 0.51
C ILE A 6 11.48 10.16 1.74
N ASP A 7 10.72 10.78 2.64
CA ASP A 7 10.11 10.05 3.76
C ASP A 7 8.86 9.32 3.27
N LEU A 8 8.99 8.01 3.06
CA LEU A 8 7.90 7.15 2.57
C LEU A 8 6.69 7.09 3.52
N LEU A 9 6.87 7.38 4.82
CA LEU A 9 5.78 7.33 5.79
C LEU A 9 4.99 8.65 5.85
N ALA A 10 5.64 9.76 5.48
CA ALA A 10 5.03 11.08 5.44
C ALA A 10 4.47 11.46 4.05
N SER A 11 4.89 10.76 3.00
CA SER A 11 4.55 11.07 1.62
C SER A 11 3.69 10.00 0.93
N SER A 12 2.87 10.45 -0.02
CA SER A 12 2.36 9.64 -1.12
C SER A 12 3.27 9.87 -2.32
N ILE A 13 3.66 8.80 -3.02
CA ILE A 13 4.50 8.89 -4.22
C ILE A 13 3.67 8.53 -5.44
N HIS A 14 3.62 9.41 -6.44
CA HIS A 14 2.97 9.12 -7.71
C HIS A 14 4.02 8.79 -8.75
N LEU A 15 3.74 7.74 -9.49
CA LEU A 15 4.53 7.27 -10.61
C LEU A 15 3.71 7.54 -11.87
N HIS A 16 4.02 8.65 -12.53
CA HIS A 16 3.32 9.06 -13.74
C HIS A 16 3.82 8.29 -14.96
N HIS A 17 2.95 8.16 -15.96
CA HIS A 17 3.36 7.67 -17.26
C HIS A 17 4.46 8.58 -17.84
N GLY A 18 5.58 8.00 -18.28
CA GLY A 18 6.76 8.77 -18.72
C GLY A 18 7.92 8.80 -17.72
N GLY A 19 7.74 8.24 -16.51
CA GLY A 19 8.82 8.06 -15.53
C GLY A 19 9.02 9.22 -14.57
N GLU A 20 8.12 10.20 -14.58
CA GLU A 20 8.10 11.27 -13.58
C GLU A 20 7.60 10.75 -12.23
N ILE A 21 8.27 11.17 -11.16
CA ILE A 21 7.99 10.75 -9.78
C ILE A 21 7.73 11.99 -8.94
N HIS A 22 6.53 12.07 -8.35
CA HIS A 22 6.15 13.17 -7.47
C HIS A 22 5.87 12.66 -6.07
N ALA A 23 6.52 13.28 -5.07
CA ALA A 23 6.18 13.07 -3.67
C ALA A 23 5.26 14.20 -3.20
N VAL A 24 4.05 13.85 -2.79
CA VAL A 24 3.09 14.78 -2.18
C VAL A 24 2.85 14.40 -0.72
N ARG A 25 2.26 15.31 0.06
CA ARG A 25 1.86 14.98 1.42
C ARG A 25 0.73 13.96 1.37
N ARG A 26 0.76 12.96 2.26
CA ARG A 26 -0.26 11.88 2.32
C ARG A 26 -1.72 12.35 2.43
N THR A 27 -1.96 13.55 2.96
CA THR A 27 -3.32 14.12 3.11
C THR A 27 -3.88 14.71 1.82
N ASP A 28 -3.02 14.92 0.84
CA ASP A 28 -3.37 15.63 -0.38
C ASP A 28 -3.86 14.62 -1.42
N ASP A 29 -4.92 14.97 -2.15
CA ASP A 29 -5.41 14.12 -3.23
C ASP A 29 -4.34 14.02 -4.32
N ALA A 30 -4.01 12.78 -4.63
CA ALA A 30 -2.92 12.44 -5.50
C ALA A 30 -3.20 12.70 -6.99
N GLY A 31 -4.48 12.83 -7.34
CA GLY A 31 -4.95 12.56 -8.69
C GLY A 31 -5.06 11.05 -8.95
N GLN A 32 -5.84 10.69 -9.97
CA GLN A 32 -6.23 9.29 -10.24
C GLN A 32 -5.37 8.60 -11.32
N ASP A 33 -4.47 9.34 -11.98
CA ASP A 33 -3.69 8.82 -13.11
C ASP A 33 -2.32 8.28 -12.67
N GLY A 34 -2.05 7.02 -13.02
CA GLY A 34 -0.77 6.34 -12.75
C GLY A 34 -0.78 5.49 -11.49
N TRP A 35 0.39 5.09 -11.01
CA TRP A 35 0.51 4.29 -9.78
C TRP A 35 0.76 5.19 -8.57
N GLN A 36 0.01 4.93 -7.51
CA GLN A 36 0.24 5.54 -6.20
C GLN A 36 0.95 4.55 -5.27
N LEU A 37 2.11 4.94 -4.76
CA LEU A 37 2.85 4.20 -3.75
C LEU A 37 2.67 4.87 -2.39
N THR A 38 2.21 4.08 -1.41
CA THR A 38 2.13 4.47 -0.01
C THR A 38 2.82 3.43 0.86
N ALA A 39 3.48 3.87 1.93
CA ALA A 39 4.14 2.96 2.88
C ALA A 39 3.57 3.13 4.28
N PHE A 40 3.27 2.01 4.93
CA PHE A 40 2.71 1.99 6.28
C PHE A 40 3.67 1.32 7.25
N HIS A 41 3.68 1.82 8.48
CA HIS A 41 4.35 1.18 9.59
C HIS A 41 3.32 0.87 10.66
N ALA A 42 3.06 -0.42 10.85
CA ALA A 42 2.12 -0.90 11.85
C ALA A 42 2.85 -1.61 12.99
N LYS A 43 2.49 -1.26 14.22
CA LYS A 43 2.97 -1.92 15.44
C LYS A 43 1.89 -2.76 16.10
N THR A 44 0.64 -2.38 15.92
CA THR A 44 -0.55 -2.94 16.57
C THR A 44 -1.65 -3.20 15.54
N GLY A 45 -2.67 -3.97 15.95
CA GLY A 45 -3.85 -4.21 15.12
C GLY A 45 -4.62 -2.93 14.75
N ALA A 46 -4.53 -1.90 15.58
CA ALA A 46 -5.16 -0.61 15.30
C ALA A 46 -4.48 0.13 14.14
N ASP A 47 -3.16 -0.03 13.96
CA ASP A 47 -2.40 0.63 12.91
C ASP A 47 -2.69 0.05 11.51
N VAL A 48 -3.20 -1.18 11.44
CA VAL A 48 -3.64 -1.83 10.18
C VAL A 48 -5.15 -1.75 9.97
N HIS A 49 -5.88 -1.07 10.87
CA HIS A 49 -7.34 -0.99 10.82
C HIS A 49 -8.01 -2.37 10.64
N ALA A 50 -7.57 -3.37 11.43
CA ALA A 50 -7.98 -4.78 11.26
C ALA A 50 -9.49 -5.06 11.38
N ASP A 51 -10.27 -4.08 11.83
CA ASP A 51 -11.72 -4.08 11.96
C ASP A 51 -12.46 -3.46 10.76
N HIS A 52 -11.73 -2.95 9.76
CA HIS A 52 -12.28 -2.30 8.57
C HIS A 52 -11.86 -3.03 7.29
N TRP A 53 -12.81 -3.14 6.36
CA TRP A 53 -12.54 -3.64 5.01
C TRP A 53 -12.35 -2.46 4.07
N GLU A 54 -11.29 -2.51 3.27
CA GLU A 54 -11.03 -1.56 2.18
C GLU A 54 -11.44 -2.18 0.84
N ILE A 55 -12.00 -1.36 -0.05
CA ILE A 55 -12.35 -1.75 -1.42
C ILE A 55 -11.89 -0.66 -2.38
N ARG A 56 -11.21 -1.06 -3.44
CA ARG A 56 -10.73 -0.19 -4.52
C ARG A 56 -11.36 -0.64 -5.85
N PRO A 57 -12.62 -0.27 -6.13
CA PRO A 57 -13.34 -0.80 -7.30
C PRO A 57 -12.77 -0.34 -8.64
N GLU A 58 -12.01 0.76 -8.65
CA GLU A 58 -11.49 1.41 -9.85
C GLU A 58 -9.96 1.30 -9.98
N ALA A 59 -9.31 0.52 -9.11
CA ALA A 59 -7.85 0.39 -9.11
C ALA A 59 -7.38 -1.03 -8.78
N GLU A 60 -6.25 -1.40 -9.36
CA GLU A 60 -5.49 -2.58 -8.94
C GLU A 60 -4.54 -2.20 -7.80
N GLU A 61 -4.31 -3.13 -6.87
CA GLU A 61 -3.42 -2.91 -5.73
C GLU A 61 -2.35 -4.00 -5.64
N VAL A 62 -1.10 -3.57 -5.44
CA VAL A 62 0.03 -4.47 -5.16
C VAL A 62 0.53 -4.19 -3.76
N VAL A 63 0.47 -5.20 -2.90
CA VAL A 63 0.93 -5.13 -1.52
C VAL A 63 2.27 -5.86 -1.37
N SER A 64 3.26 -5.18 -0.81
CA SER A 64 4.57 -5.76 -0.51
C SER A 64 4.99 -5.51 0.93
N CYS A 65 5.54 -6.55 1.57
CA CYS A 65 6.10 -6.44 2.91
C CYS A 65 7.58 -6.03 2.82
N LEU A 66 7.91 -4.82 3.27
CA LEU A 66 9.29 -4.35 3.27
C LEU A 66 10.10 -4.89 4.46
N ILE A 67 9.51 -4.92 5.66
CA ILE A 67 10.15 -5.39 6.89
C ILE A 67 9.12 -6.14 7.73
N GLY A 68 9.46 -7.35 8.16
CA GLY A 68 8.63 -8.18 9.03
C GLY A 68 7.71 -9.12 8.28
N LYS A 69 6.43 -9.13 8.69
CA LYS A 69 5.39 -10.03 8.16
C LYS A 69 4.02 -9.37 8.25
N ILE A 70 3.17 -9.62 7.27
CA ILE A 70 1.77 -9.19 7.25
C ILE A 70 0.85 -10.35 6.86
N ARG A 71 -0.39 -10.29 7.34
CA ARG A 71 -1.49 -11.15 6.89
C ARG A 71 -2.47 -10.27 6.14
N LEU A 72 -2.71 -10.60 4.89
CA LEU A 72 -3.74 -9.98 4.08
C LEU A 72 -4.94 -10.92 4.08
N TYR A 73 -6.11 -10.40 4.42
CA TYR A 73 -7.37 -11.11 4.30
C TYR A 73 -8.09 -10.57 3.07
N LEU A 74 -8.53 -11.45 2.18
CA LEU A 74 -9.33 -11.09 1.01
C LEU A 74 -10.73 -11.65 1.20
N ARG A 75 -11.72 -10.75 1.21
CA ARG A 75 -13.13 -11.11 1.31
C ARG A 75 -13.72 -11.21 -0.09
N LEU A 76 -14.19 -12.41 -0.45
CA LEU A 76 -14.86 -12.64 -1.72
C LEU A 76 -16.24 -11.97 -1.74
N GLU A 77 -16.67 -11.51 -2.92
CA GLU A 77 -17.90 -10.71 -3.09
C GLU A 77 -19.19 -11.48 -2.76
N ARG A 78 -19.17 -12.82 -2.81
CA ARG A 78 -20.38 -13.63 -2.61
C ARG A 78 -20.56 -13.96 -1.12
N PRO A 79 -21.76 -13.75 -0.57
CA PRO A 79 -22.06 -14.13 0.81
C PRO A 79 -21.81 -15.62 1.06
N GLY A 80 -21.14 -15.94 2.17
CA GLY A 80 -20.92 -17.32 2.63
C GLY A 80 -19.67 -18.01 2.09
N GLN A 81 -18.83 -17.33 1.31
CA GLN A 81 -17.49 -17.83 1.00
C GLN A 81 -16.52 -17.54 2.15
N GLU A 82 -15.58 -18.46 2.37
CA GLU A 82 -14.50 -18.26 3.35
C GLU A 82 -13.55 -17.15 2.88
N GLU A 83 -13.02 -16.39 3.84
CA GLU A 83 -11.98 -15.41 3.63
C GLU A 83 -10.68 -16.11 3.22
N GLU A 84 -9.98 -15.55 2.24
CA GLU A 84 -8.66 -16.04 1.88
C GLU A 84 -7.60 -15.31 2.72
N GLU A 85 -6.78 -16.06 3.47
CA GLU A 85 -5.63 -15.52 4.21
C GLU A 85 -4.34 -15.70 3.40
N ILE A 86 -3.71 -14.58 3.04
CA ILE A 86 -2.40 -14.55 2.40
C ILE A 86 -1.36 -14.07 3.42
N ARG A 87 -0.29 -14.85 3.60
CA ARG A 87 0.83 -14.51 4.48
C ARG A 87 1.99 -13.98 3.66
N LEU A 88 2.30 -12.69 3.82
CA LEU A 88 3.44 -12.06 3.17
C LEU A 88 4.56 -11.85 4.19
N THR A 89 5.78 -12.15 3.77
CA THR A 89 7.01 -11.87 4.54
C THR A 89 7.91 -10.96 3.72
N THR A 90 8.90 -10.36 4.38
CA THR A 90 9.88 -9.52 3.69
C THR A 90 10.45 -10.21 2.46
N ALA A 91 10.40 -9.52 1.31
CA ALA A 91 11.03 -10.01 0.10
C ALA A 91 12.55 -10.21 0.35
N PRO A 92 13.15 -11.31 -0.14
CA PRO A 92 14.59 -11.47 -0.09
C PRO A 92 15.28 -10.35 -0.88
N ALA A 93 16.44 -9.90 -0.41
CA ALA A 93 17.25 -8.93 -1.14
C ALA A 93 17.59 -9.49 -2.54
N ALA A 94 17.43 -8.65 -3.56
CA ALA A 94 17.75 -8.98 -4.96
C ALA A 94 19.25 -9.11 -5.21
#